data_AF-A0A3L7S4W8-F1
#
_entry.id   AF-A0A3L7S4W8-F1
#
_cell.length_a   1.000
_cell.length_b   1.000
_cell.length_c   1.000
_cell.angle_alpha   90.00
_cell.angle_beta   90.00
_cell.angle_gamma   90.00
#
_symmetry.space_group_name_H-M   'P 1'
#
loop_
_entity.id
_entity.type
_entity.pdbx_description
1 polymer ?
#
loop_
_entity_poly.entity_id
_entity_poly.type
_entity_poly.pdbx_seq_one_letter_code
_entity_poly.pdbx_strand_id
1 'polypeptide(L)'
;MTARAPGNSPASWLASAAWRPFRPLRWALGCVALLLAVTGCGGDTGQGKVTQNSLGKFEQGRKELAAKDVAAARDSFASAAEAGGLQVDLYCEARLQQAYCHACLGDHAAAHALLDELAGGAPDLGRVHAMRSFVFLRQGTPDKAEAELQKARALTPGIAVPAAP
;
A
#
# COMPACT_ATOMS: atom_id res chain seq x y z
N MET A 1 -60.32 -2.78 0.22
CA MET A 1 -60.50 -2.98 -1.24
C MET A 1 -60.57 -1.64 -1.91
N THR A 2 -59.49 -1.23 -2.60
CA THR A 2 -59.41 -0.26 -3.73
C THR A 2 -57.90 -0.08 -4.03
N ALA A 3 -57.38 -0.80 -5.03
CA ALA A 3 -56.91 -0.29 -6.34
C ALA A 3 -55.52 0.39 -6.26
N ARG A 4 -54.41 -0.30 -6.60
CA ARG A 4 -53.80 -0.56 -7.94
C ARG A 4 -53.05 0.67 -8.54
N ALA A 5 -51.75 0.72 -8.22
CA ALA A 5 -50.56 0.88 -9.10
C ALA A 5 -50.45 2.11 -10.06
N PRO A 6 -49.36 2.25 -10.85
CA PRO A 6 -48.11 2.89 -10.46
C PRO A 6 -47.72 4.07 -11.39
N GLY A 7 -47.07 5.09 -10.84
CA GLY A 7 -46.54 6.22 -11.59
C GLY A 7 -45.17 5.92 -12.18
N ASN A 8 -45.16 5.31 -13.37
CA ASN A 8 -43.97 5.17 -14.21
C ASN A 8 -43.82 6.43 -15.06
N SER A 9 -42.67 7.11 -14.98
CA SER A 9 -42.26 8.09 -15.99
C SER A 9 -40.74 8.03 -16.19
N PRO A 10 -40.27 7.43 -17.29
CA PRO A 10 -38.88 7.49 -17.71
C PRO A 10 -38.67 8.75 -18.57
N ALA A 11 -38.00 9.76 -18.03
CA ALA A 11 -37.67 10.99 -18.76
C ALA A 11 -36.18 11.03 -19.14
N SER A 12 -35.95 11.32 -20.43
CA SER A 12 -34.71 11.81 -21.07
C SER A 12 -33.45 10.93 -20.88
N TRP A 13 -33.14 9.97 -21.75
CA TRP A 13 -32.73 10.11 -23.16
C TRP A 13 -31.78 11.29 -23.43
N LEU A 14 -30.51 10.93 -23.61
CA LEU A 14 -29.56 11.45 -24.60
C LEU A 14 -29.15 12.93 -24.50
N ALA A 15 -28.23 13.21 -23.58
CA ALA A 15 -27.29 14.32 -23.76
C ALA A 15 -26.16 13.87 -24.71
N SER A 16 -26.44 14.01 -26.01
CA SER A 16 -25.44 14.02 -27.07
C SER A 16 -24.51 15.22 -26.90
N ALA A 17 -23.24 15.00 -26.58
CA ALA A 17 -22.23 16.05 -26.59
C ALA A 17 -20.95 15.58 -27.29
N ALA A 18 -20.97 15.77 -28.61
CA ALA A 18 -19.89 16.29 -29.42
C ALA A 18 -18.51 15.62 -29.29
N TRP A 19 -18.36 14.53 -30.03
CA TRP A 19 -17.07 14.06 -30.51
C TRP A 19 -16.47 15.15 -31.41
N ARG A 20 -15.34 15.73 -31.00
CA ARG A 20 -14.58 16.66 -31.84
C ARG A 20 -13.87 15.87 -32.94
N PRO A 21 -14.04 16.22 -34.23
CA PRO A 21 -13.36 15.53 -35.31
C PRO A 21 -11.87 15.87 -35.34
N PHE A 22 -11.11 14.80 -35.56
CA PHE A 22 -9.74 14.75 -36.06
C PHE A 22 -9.42 15.89 -37.03
N ARG A 23 -8.30 16.58 -36.79
CA ARG A 23 -7.61 17.42 -37.80
C ARG A 23 -6.37 16.67 -38.29
N PRO A 24 -6.34 16.17 -39.54
CA PRO A 24 -5.12 15.74 -40.19
C PRO A 24 -4.66 16.81 -41.20
N LEU A 25 -3.55 17.51 -40.94
CA LEU A 25 -2.84 18.28 -41.97
C LEU A 25 -1.37 18.45 -41.55
N ARG A 26 -0.51 17.52 -41.98
CA ARG A 26 0.38 17.66 -43.16
C ARG A 26 1.30 18.88 -43.04
N TRP A 27 2.41 18.70 -42.34
CA TRP A 27 3.70 19.25 -42.76
C TRP A 27 4.69 18.11 -42.81
N ALA A 28 5.00 17.74 -44.04
CA ALA A 28 5.95 16.72 -44.40
C ALA A 28 7.31 17.38 -44.65
N LEU A 29 8.34 16.53 -44.65
CA LEU A 29 9.70 16.75 -45.13
C LEU A 29 10.63 17.62 -44.30
N GLY A 30 11.72 16.98 -43.85
CA GLY A 30 13.00 17.63 -43.66
C GLY A 30 13.92 16.86 -42.73
N CYS A 31 14.92 16.18 -43.32
CA CYS A 31 16.13 15.65 -42.68
C CYS A 31 16.08 14.22 -42.13
N VAL A 32 16.26 13.28 -43.06
CA VAL A 32 17.12 12.11 -42.85
C VAL A 32 18.50 12.63 -42.42
N ALA A 33 18.84 12.45 -41.14
CA ALA A 33 20.20 12.61 -40.62
C ALA A 33 20.53 11.38 -39.77
N LEU A 34 21.15 10.42 -40.46
CA LEU A 34 21.93 9.34 -39.92
C LEU A 34 23.03 9.92 -39.01
N LEU A 35 22.89 9.83 -37.69
CA LEU A 35 24.00 10.00 -36.75
C LEU A 35 23.87 8.96 -35.62
N LEU A 36 24.57 7.85 -35.86
CA LEU A 36 25.07 6.94 -34.84
C LEU A 36 25.85 7.74 -33.78
N ALA A 37 25.19 8.06 -32.68
CA ALA A 37 25.87 8.28 -31.41
C ALA A 37 25.40 7.17 -30.48
N VAL A 38 26.30 6.22 -30.20
CA VAL A 38 26.19 5.29 -29.08
C VAL A 38 26.09 6.14 -27.81
N THR A 39 24.85 6.43 -27.43
CA THR A 39 24.46 6.98 -26.14
C THR A 39 24.58 5.87 -25.11
N GLY A 40 25.72 5.80 -24.45
CA GLY A 40 25.99 4.83 -23.40
C GLY A 40 26.77 5.46 -22.26
N CYS A 41 26.34 6.63 -21.78
CA CYS A 41 26.84 7.22 -20.54
C CYS A 41 25.70 7.15 -19.52
N GLY A 42 25.81 6.16 -18.62
CA GLY A 42 24.81 5.82 -17.61
C GLY A 42 24.58 6.95 -16.61
N GLY A 43 23.45 7.62 -16.73
CA GLY A 43 22.92 8.52 -15.72
C GLY A 43 21.97 7.79 -14.79
N ASP A 44 22.47 6.90 -13.92
CA ASP A 44 21.68 6.31 -12.83
C ASP A 44 22.13 6.86 -11.47
N THR A 45 21.99 8.18 -11.30
CA THR A 45 22.27 8.87 -10.03
C THR A 45 21.00 9.25 -9.26
N GLY A 46 19.82 8.92 -9.81
CA GLY A 46 18.51 9.16 -9.21
C GLY A 46 18.03 8.00 -8.33
N GLN A 47 18.10 6.75 -8.82
CA GLN A 47 17.53 5.61 -8.09
C GLN A 47 18.31 5.30 -6.81
N GLY A 48 19.65 5.40 -6.84
CA GLY A 48 20.47 5.16 -5.65
C GLY A 48 20.16 6.10 -4.48
N LYS A 49 19.85 7.37 -4.76
CA LYS A 49 19.48 8.36 -3.73
C LYS A 49 18.10 8.10 -3.14
N VAL A 50 17.14 7.66 -3.96
CA VAL A 50 15.79 7.32 -3.51
C VAL A 50 15.82 6.13 -2.58
N THR A 51 16.49 5.04 -2.98
CA THR A 51 16.65 3.84 -2.13
C THR A 51 17.34 4.17 -0.81
N GLN A 52 18.41 4.98 -0.83
CA GLN A 52 19.12 5.38 0.39
C GLN A 52 18.22 6.21 1.33
N ASN A 53 17.40 7.10 0.79
CA ASN A 53 16.47 7.91 1.58
C ASN A 53 15.38 7.03 2.22
N SER A 54 14.76 6.13 1.46
CA SER A 54 13.72 5.22 1.96
C SER A 54 14.25 4.28 3.04
N LEU A 55 15.46 3.74 2.85
CA LEU A 55 16.12 2.93 3.87
C LEU A 55 16.41 3.73 5.14
N GLY A 56 16.92 4.97 5.00
CA GLY A 56 17.14 5.86 6.14
C GLY A 56 15.87 6.13 6.94
N LYS A 57 14.73 6.32 6.27
CA LYS A 57 13.41 6.47 6.91
C LYS A 57 12.95 5.19 7.60
N PHE A 58 13.16 4.03 6.99
CA PHE A 58 12.84 2.75 7.61
C PHE A 58 13.64 2.53 8.91
N GLU A 59 14.95 2.79 8.86
CA GLU A 59 15.82 2.70 10.05
C GLU A 59 15.43 3.70 11.13
N GLN A 60 15.04 4.92 10.73
CA GLN A 60 14.54 5.93 11.66
C GLN A 60 13.27 5.46 12.38
N GLY A 61 12.31 4.90 11.67
CA GLY A 61 11.09 4.34 12.26
C GLY A 61 11.38 3.24 13.29
N ARG A 62 12.40 2.41 13.04
CA ARG A 62 12.85 1.41 14.03
C ARG A 62 13.45 2.04 15.29
N LYS A 63 14.22 3.13 15.15
CA LYS A 63 14.78 3.87 16.30
C LYS A 63 13.66 4.52 17.13
N GLU A 64 12.66 5.08 16.46
CA GLU A 64 11.49 5.69 17.10
C GLU A 64 10.65 4.64 17.85
N LEU A 65 10.42 3.46 17.27
CA LEU A 65 9.80 2.34 18.00
C LEU A 65 10.61 1.92 19.23
N ALA A 66 11.94 1.85 19.12
CA ALA A 66 12.79 1.54 20.26
C ALA A 66 12.72 2.62 21.36
N ALA A 67 12.49 3.87 20.97
CA ALA A 67 12.24 5.00 21.87
C ALA A 67 10.78 5.07 22.37
N LYS A 68 9.92 4.11 21.99
CA LYS A 68 8.47 4.07 22.25
C LYS A 68 7.69 5.25 21.65
N ASP A 69 8.29 5.98 20.71
CA ASP A 69 7.60 7.01 19.95
C ASP A 69 6.87 6.36 18.75
N VAL A 70 5.71 5.77 19.06
CA VAL A 70 4.90 5.02 18.09
C VAL A 70 4.34 5.94 16.98
N ALA A 71 4.07 7.20 17.31
CA ALA A 71 3.51 8.15 16.34
C ALA A 71 4.58 8.58 15.32
N ALA A 72 5.77 8.95 15.77
CA ALA A 72 6.88 9.25 14.86
C ALA A 72 7.25 8.03 14.02
N ALA A 73 7.32 6.85 14.65
CA ALA A 73 7.64 5.61 13.96
C ALA A 73 6.68 5.31 12.80
N ARG A 74 5.37 5.47 13.02
CA ARG A 74 4.35 5.32 11.98
C ARG A 74 4.67 6.18 10.77
N ASP A 75 4.99 7.45 10.99
CA ASP A 75 5.23 8.43 9.92
C ASP A 75 6.53 8.13 9.17
N SER A 76 7.56 7.68 9.88
CA SER A 76 8.82 7.22 9.30
C SER A 76 8.63 5.97 8.43
N PHE A 77 7.85 4.97 8.87
CA PHE A 77 7.56 3.79 8.06
C PHE A 77 6.68 4.09 6.85
N ALA A 78 5.67 4.95 7.00
CA ALA A 78 4.85 5.42 5.88
C ALA A 78 5.72 6.11 4.82
N SER A 79 6.58 7.05 5.26
CA SER A 79 7.51 7.75 4.38
C SER A 79 8.47 6.80 3.66
N ALA A 80 8.95 5.76 4.34
CA ALA A 80 9.83 4.76 3.74
C ALA A 80 9.12 3.94 2.64
N ALA A 81 7.85 3.59 2.86
CA ALA A 81 7.06 2.83 1.90
C ALA A 81 6.64 3.68 0.68
N GLU A 82 6.31 4.96 0.89
CA GLU A 82 5.85 5.88 -0.16
C GLU A 82 6.98 6.41 -1.05
N ALA A 83 8.18 6.63 -0.47
CA ALA A 83 9.33 7.11 -1.23
C ALA A 83 9.79 6.11 -2.31
N GLY A 84 9.42 4.83 -2.18
CA GLY A 84 9.75 3.78 -3.13
C GLY A 84 11.22 3.34 -3.08
N GLY A 85 11.62 2.42 -3.96
CA GLY A 85 13.00 1.94 -4.03
C GLY A 85 13.43 1.00 -2.89
N LEU A 86 12.52 0.60 -2.00
CA LEU A 86 12.74 -0.50 -1.08
C LEU A 86 12.64 -1.84 -1.84
N GLN A 87 13.45 -2.80 -1.40
CA GLN A 87 13.24 -4.20 -1.78
C GLN A 87 11.87 -4.68 -1.28
N VAL A 88 11.25 -5.63 -1.97
CA VAL A 88 9.90 -6.11 -1.65
C VAL A 88 9.79 -6.55 -0.18
N ASP A 89 10.79 -7.25 0.34
CA ASP A 89 10.81 -7.71 1.73
C ASP A 89 10.80 -6.54 2.73
N LEU A 90 11.60 -5.50 2.47
CA LEU A 90 11.67 -4.31 3.31
C LEU A 90 10.42 -3.44 3.19
N TYR A 91 9.80 -3.39 2.00
CA TYR A 91 8.52 -2.73 1.81
C TYR A 91 7.42 -3.42 2.64
N CYS A 92 7.33 -4.75 2.56
CA CYS A 92 6.39 -5.52 3.37
C CYS A 92 6.65 -5.35 4.87
N GLU A 93 7.91 -5.33 5.29
CA GLU A 93 8.28 -5.04 6.68
C GLU A 93 7.84 -3.63 7.11
N ALA A 94 8.11 -2.61 6.30
CA ALA A 94 7.71 -1.23 6.59
C ALA A 94 6.20 -1.12 6.78
N ARG A 95 5.41 -1.76 5.90
CA ARG A 95 3.95 -1.80 5.99
C ARG A 95 3.44 -2.57 7.21
N LEU A 96 4.08 -3.69 7.57
CA LEU A 96 3.76 -4.43 8.81
C LEU A 96 4.03 -3.59 10.05
N GLN A 97 5.18 -2.91 10.11
CA GLN A 97 5.53 -2.04 11.23
C GLN A 97 4.62 -0.81 11.30
N GLN A 98 4.21 -0.25 10.16
CA GLN A 98 3.22 0.81 10.11
C GLN A 98 1.87 0.33 10.67
N ALA A 99 1.39 -0.85 10.26
CA ALA A 99 0.16 -1.44 10.78
C ALA A 99 0.21 -1.70 12.29
N TYR A 100 1.36 -2.18 12.79
CA TYR A 100 1.63 -2.30 14.22
C TYR A 100 1.49 -0.96 14.96
N CYS A 101 2.07 0.11 14.40
CA CYS A 101 1.97 1.44 14.99
C CYS A 101 0.52 1.93 15.02
N HIS A 102 -0.23 1.80 13.93
CA HIS A 102 -1.66 2.14 13.89
C HIS A 102 -2.46 1.37 14.95
N ALA A 103 -2.22 0.06 15.10
CA ALA A 103 -2.90 -0.75 16.11
C ALA A 103 -2.56 -0.34 17.55
N CYS A 104 -1.32 0.08 17.79
CA CYS A 104 -0.90 0.62 19.09
C CYS A 104 -1.59 1.96 19.39
N LEU A 105 -1.76 2.82 18.38
CA LEU A 105 -2.44 4.11 18.47
C LEU A 105 -3.98 4.02 18.52
N GLY A 106 -4.54 2.81 18.38
CA GLY A 106 -6.00 2.58 18.38
C GLY A 106 -6.66 2.78 17.02
N ASP A 107 -5.89 3.09 15.98
CA ASP A 107 -6.39 3.23 14.61
C ASP A 107 -6.44 1.88 13.91
N HIS A 108 -7.35 1.02 14.37
CA HIS A 108 -7.38 -0.36 13.91
C HIS A 108 -7.90 -0.51 12.47
N ALA A 109 -8.67 0.45 11.97
CA ALA A 109 -9.16 0.44 10.60
C ALA A 109 -8.00 0.63 9.61
N ALA A 110 -7.12 1.61 9.84
CA ALA A 110 -5.92 1.80 9.02
C ALA A 110 -4.98 0.59 9.12
N ALA A 111 -4.82 0.01 10.31
CA ALA A 111 -4.02 -1.20 10.47
C ALA A 111 -4.54 -2.37 9.62
N HIS A 112 -5.86 -2.60 9.60
CA HIS A 112 -6.44 -3.65 8.74
C HIS A 112 -6.28 -3.36 7.25
N ALA A 113 -6.46 -2.12 6.81
CA ALA A 113 -6.28 -1.74 5.42
C ALA A 113 -4.86 -2.06 4.91
N LEU A 114 -3.83 -1.73 5.69
CA LEU A 114 -2.44 -2.07 5.37
C LEU A 114 -2.22 -3.59 5.30
N LEU A 115 -2.87 -4.36 6.17
CA LEU A 115 -2.76 -5.82 6.18
C LEU A 115 -3.55 -6.49 5.06
N ASP A 116 -4.62 -5.85 4.57
CA ASP A 116 -5.36 -6.29 3.38
C ASP A 116 -4.54 -6.07 2.11
N GLU A 117 -3.83 -4.94 2.00
CA GLU A 117 -2.87 -4.69 0.91
C GLU A 117 -1.78 -5.77 0.84
N LEU A 118 -1.24 -6.17 2.00
CA LEU A 118 -0.18 -7.18 2.07
C LEU A 118 -0.68 -8.61 1.78
N ALA A 119 -1.95 -8.92 2.06
CA ALA A 119 -2.49 -10.27 1.90
C ALA A 119 -2.46 -10.78 0.45
N GLY A 120 -2.40 -9.87 -0.54
CA GLY A 120 -2.38 -10.22 -1.96
C GLY A 120 -1.01 -10.62 -2.54
N GLY A 121 0.09 -10.45 -1.79
CA GLY A 121 1.43 -10.69 -2.34
C GLY A 121 2.60 -10.58 -1.38
N ALA A 122 2.37 -10.52 -0.06
CA ALA A 122 3.46 -10.51 0.89
C ALA A 122 4.27 -11.82 0.84
N PRO A 123 5.61 -11.75 0.89
CA PRO A 123 6.47 -12.93 0.99
C PRO A 123 6.18 -13.79 2.23
N ASP A 124 5.70 -13.17 3.32
CA ASP A 124 5.40 -13.85 4.58
C ASP A 124 3.96 -13.54 5.05
N LEU A 125 3.02 -14.33 4.52
CA LEU A 125 1.61 -14.27 4.91
C LEU A 125 1.39 -14.71 6.36
N GLY A 126 2.25 -15.55 6.92
CA GLY A 126 2.18 -15.97 8.32
C GLY A 126 2.29 -14.76 9.25
N ARG A 127 3.28 -13.90 9.01
CA ARG A 127 3.46 -12.64 9.75
C ARG A 127 2.31 -11.65 9.56
N VAL A 128 1.71 -11.58 8.37
CA VAL A 128 0.50 -10.77 8.14
C VAL A 128 -0.65 -11.23 9.02
N HIS A 129 -0.92 -12.54 9.09
CA HIS A 129 -1.95 -13.09 9.97
C HIS A 129 -1.62 -12.91 11.46
N ALA A 130 -0.36 -13.08 11.87
CA ALA A 130 0.05 -12.80 13.24
C ALA A 130 -0.14 -11.33 13.63
N MET A 131 0.11 -10.40 12.70
CA MET A 131 -0.16 -8.98 12.92
C MET A 131 -1.67 -8.70 12.98
N ARG A 132 -2.50 -9.32 12.14
CA ARG A 132 -3.98 -9.21 12.26
C ARG A 132 -4.47 -9.68 13.62
N SER A 133 -3.91 -10.79 14.12
CA SER A 133 -4.18 -11.28 15.47
C SER A 133 -3.88 -10.21 16.53
N PHE A 134 -2.71 -9.57 16.44
CA PHE A 134 -2.36 -8.45 17.31
C PHE A 134 -3.39 -7.30 17.22
N VAL A 135 -3.79 -6.89 16.02
CA VAL A 135 -4.80 -5.84 15.83
C VAL A 135 -6.12 -6.21 16.52
N PHE A 136 -6.58 -7.46 16.38
CA PHE A 136 -7.81 -7.93 17.03
C PHE A 136 -7.69 -7.98 18.56
N LEU A 137 -6.52 -8.30 19.11
CA LEU A 137 -6.30 -8.19 20.56
C LEU A 137 -6.40 -6.74 21.02
N ARG A 138 -5.83 -5.79 20.27
CA ARG A 138 -5.90 -4.35 20.57
C ARG A 138 -7.33 -3.81 20.46
N GLN A 139 -8.17 -4.39 19.59
CA GLN A 139 -9.60 -4.09 19.49
C GLN A 139 -10.46 -4.69 20.62
N GLY A 140 -9.90 -5.59 21.44
CA GLY A 140 -10.67 -6.31 22.45
C GLY A 140 -11.53 -7.46 21.90
N THR A 141 -11.18 -8.02 20.74
CA THR A 141 -11.87 -9.17 20.13
C THR A 141 -10.97 -10.42 20.12
N PRO A 142 -10.75 -11.08 21.27
CA PRO A 142 -9.79 -12.18 21.38
C PRO A 142 -10.15 -13.41 20.53
N ASP A 143 -11.44 -13.68 20.31
CA ASP A 143 -11.86 -14.82 19.48
C ASP A 143 -11.39 -14.68 18.02
N LYS A 144 -11.50 -13.47 17.47
CA LYS A 144 -10.99 -13.15 16.13
C LYS A 144 -9.46 -13.19 16.10
N ALA A 145 -8.82 -12.73 17.18
CA ALA A 145 -7.38 -12.77 17.29
C ALA A 145 -6.84 -14.21 17.27
N GLU A 146 -7.47 -15.12 18.00
CA GLU A 146 -7.08 -16.54 18.02
C GLU A 146 -7.28 -17.19 16.65
N ALA A 147 -8.39 -16.90 15.97
CA ALA A 147 -8.63 -17.40 14.62
C ALA A 147 -7.54 -16.96 13.61
N GLU A 148 -7.09 -15.70 13.68
CA GLU A 148 -5.98 -15.23 12.85
C GLU A 148 -4.64 -15.82 13.26
N LEU A 149 -4.38 -16.03 14.55
CA LEU A 149 -3.16 -16.66 15.02
C LEU A 149 -3.08 -18.13 14.60
N GLN A 150 -4.20 -18.84 14.55
CA GLN A 150 -4.26 -20.20 14.03
C GLN A 150 -3.89 -20.25 12.54
N LYS A 151 -4.40 -19.31 11.74
CA LYS A 151 -3.97 -19.17 10.33
C LYS A 151 -2.48 -18.90 10.22
N ALA A 152 -1.95 -17.99 11.05
CA ALA A 152 -0.53 -17.69 11.09
C ALA A 152 0.31 -18.95 11.39
N ARG A 153 -0.07 -19.71 12.42
CA ARG A 153 0.63 -20.94 12.85
C ARG A 153 0.52 -22.08 11.82
N ALA A 154 -0.56 -22.12 11.04
CA ALA A 154 -0.70 -23.08 9.96
C ALA A 154 0.28 -22.80 8.81
N LEU A 155 0.63 -21.53 8.57
CA LEU A 155 1.61 -21.12 7.54
C LEU A 155 3.04 -21.18 8.05
N THR A 156 3.26 -20.73 9.29
CA THR A 156 4.59 -20.64 9.92
C THR A 156 4.50 -21.24 11.32
N PRO A 157 4.84 -22.53 11.48
CA PRO A 157 4.83 -23.18 12.78
C PRO A 157 5.73 -22.43 13.79
N GLY A 158 5.21 -22.19 14.99
CA GLY A 158 5.93 -21.47 16.04
C GLY A 158 5.84 -19.94 15.97
N ILE A 159 5.12 -19.37 15.00
CA ILE A 159 4.89 -17.92 14.96
C ILE A 159 4.08 -17.46 16.18
N ALA A 160 4.47 -16.31 16.72
CA ALA A 160 3.86 -15.67 17.87
C ALA A 160 3.30 -14.29 17.49
N VAL A 161 2.38 -13.81 18.32
CA VAL A 161 1.84 -12.45 18.20
C VAL A 161 2.93 -11.44 18.59
N PRO A 162 3.07 -10.32 17.84
CA PRO A 162 3.94 -9.21 18.23
C PRO A 162 3.70 -8.75 19.67
N ALA A 163 4.78 -8.45 20.39
CA ALA A 163 4.69 -7.82 21.71
C ALA A 163 4.24 -6.37 21.58
N ALA A 164 3.46 -5.88 22.54
CA ALA A 164 3.15 -4.45 22.66
C ALA A 164 4.40 -3.67 23.13
N PRO A 165 4.51 -2.36 22.82
CA PRO A 165 5.68 -1.55 23.16
C PRO A 165 5.72 -1.13 24.65
#